data_AF-A0A1Q6EAI4-F1
#
_entry.id   AF-A0A1Q6EAI4-F1
#
_cell.length_a   1.000
_cell.length_b   1.000
_cell.length_c   1.000
_cell.angle_alpha   90.00
_cell.angle_beta   90.00
_cell.angle_gamma   90.00
#
_symmetry.space_group_name_H-M   'P 1'
#
loop_
_entity.id
_entity.type
_entity.pdbx_description
1 polymer ?
#
loop_
_entity_poly.entity_id
_entity_poly.type
_entity_poly.pdbx_seq_one_letter_code
_entity_poly.pdbx_strand_id
1 'polypeptide(L)'
;MLAALLWWGGAEAQDVILLRNADEVKAEVREITDSHILYTLWGGSDKVLSLPRAEVFSVTYQNGEKELFVGDDSGATGPVTAADYPWPRVTKSYRPGDLFDEDGIRGIVISTTDNGRHGLILSLEQAPKSLRWSADSSWATDLLLGLSDREDGWNNRRRLIERLAEGKLTWEDFPAFEWCESLGPGWYLPAVDELRGLWQLCGEAEGFEKFGNKESYRFSRRISELSESYGGDKLSVWTDSRFWWSSTERKDNVAQIVDFGMPLQTRLVNVYAYRSDRNHVRTKTWQQFVEAGWEKTGKWPVRAAHKF
;
A
#
# COMPACT_ATOMS: atom_id res chain seq x y z
N MET A 1 30.17 -35.69 -51.44
CA MET A 1 28.93 -35.83 -50.66
C MET A 1 28.77 -34.58 -49.83
N LEU A 2 27.73 -33.80 -50.11
CA LEU A 2 27.29 -32.64 -49.31
C LEU A 2 26.67 -33.12 -47.99
N ALA A 3 26.91 -32.36 -46.92
CA ALA A 3 25.92 -32.03 -45.87
C ALA A 3 26.58 -30.98 -44.95
N ALA A 4 26.38 -29.70 -45.23
CA ALA A 4 25.39 -28.86 -44.55
C ALA A 4 25.91 -28.35 -43.19
N LEU A 5 26.83 -27.37 -43.24
CA LEU A 5 26.95 -26.38 -42.18
C LEU A 5 25.64 -25.57 -42.17
N LEU A 6 24.81 -25.83 -41.17
CA LEU A 6 23.73 -24.93 -40.78
C LEU A 6 24.37 -23.63 -40.29
N TRP A 7 24.51 -22.67 -41.21
CA TRP A 7 24.49 -21.26 -40.86
C TRP A 7 23.09 -20.93 -40.38
N TRP A 8 22.95 -20.67 -39.07
CA TRP A 8 21.84 -19.84 -38.60
C TRP A 8 22.29 -18.39 -38.65
N GLY A 9 21.51 -17.58 -39.36
CA GLY A 9 21.78 -16.19 -39.65
C GLY A 9 21.89 -15.33 -38.39
N GLY A 10 22.58 -14.20 -38.55
CA GLY A 10 22.67 -13.16 -37.53
C GLY A 10 21.28 -12.71 -37.12
N ALA A 11 20.92 -13.01 -35.87
CA ALA A 11 19.88 -12.29 -35.16
C ALA A 11 20.51 -10.98 -34.69
N GLU A 12 19.84 -9.86 -34.95
CA GLU A 12 20.24 -8.57 -34.39
C GLU A 12 20.42 -8.68 -32.88
N ALA A 13 21.51 -8.09 -32.42
CA ALA A 13 22.00 -8.17 -31.07
C ALA A 13 21.10 -7.39 -30.09
N GLN A 14 20.13 -8.04 -29.44
CA GLN A 14 19.25 -7.40 -28.45
C GLN A 14 18.88 -8.36 -27.32
N ASP A 15 18.63 -7.83 -26.12
CA ASP A 15 18.07 -8.60 -25.02
C ASP A 15 16.54 -8.68 -25.16
N VAL A 16 15.95 -9.78 -24.67
CA VAL A 16 14.51 -9.98 -24.61
C VAL A 16 14.10 -10.27 -23.18
N ILE A 17 13.33 -9.36 -22.60
CA ILE A 17 12.70 -9.54 -21.29
C ILE A 17 11.33 -10.16 -21.52
N LEU A 18 11.17 -11.43 -21.15
CA LEU A 18 9.90 -12.12 -21.15
C LEU A 18 9.21 -11.89 -19.81
N LEU A 19 8.03 -11.28 -19.84
CA LEU A 19 7.21 -11.04 -18.68
C LEU A 19 6.37 -12.27 -18.34
N ARG A 20 5.90 -12.37 -17.09
CA ARG A 20 5.07 -13.48 -16.62
C ARG A 20 3.70 -13.54 -17.28
N ASN A 21 3.22 -12.43 -17.83
CA ASN A 21 2.01 -12.36 -18.64
C ASN A 21 2.25 -12.81 -20.10
N ALA A 22 3.46 -13.31 -20.41
CA ALA A 22 3.94 -13.71 -21.73
C ALA A 22 4.20 -12.57 -22.73
N ASP A 23 4.21 -11.32 -22.28
CA ASP A 23 4.66 -10.21 -23.12
C ASP A 23 6.19 -10.21 -23.24
N GLU A 24 6.68 -9.80 -24.40
CA GLU A 24 8.10 -9.66 -24.68
C GLU A 24 8.47 -8.19 -24.82
N VAL A 25 9.46 -7.75 -24.03
CA VAL A 25 10.05 -6.42 -24.13
C VAL A 25 11.44 -6.56 -24.75
N LYS A 26 11.61 -5.94 -25.92
CA LYS A 26 12.91 -5.83 -26.60
C LYS A 26 13.71 -4.69 -25.98
N ALA A 27 14.84 -5.01 -25.39
CA ALA A 27 15.56 -4.11 -24.51
C ALA A 27 17.09 -4.26 -24.60
N GLU A 28 17.78 -3.30 -24.01
CA GLU A 28 19.16 -3.44 -23.56
C GLU A 28 19.14 -3.35 -22.02
N VAL A 29 19.45 -4.47 -21.35
CA VAL A 29 19.44 -4.53 -19.88
C VAL A 29 20.69 -3.85 -19.33
N ARG A 30 20.49 -2.90 -18.40
CA ARG A 30 21.56 -2.10 -17.79
C ARG A 30 21.98 -2.66 -16.45
N GLU A 31 21.01 -2.97 -15.61
CA GLU A 31 21.23 -3.42 -14.24
C GLU A 31 20.08 -4.31 -13.80
N ILE A 32 20.40 -5.44 -13.18
CA ILE A 32 19.44 -6.30 -12.53
C ILE A 32 19.74 -6.26 -11.04
N THR A 33 18.77 -5.80 -10.27
CA THR A 33 18.81 -5.82 -8.80
C THR A 33 17.86 -6.90 -8.28
N ASP A 34 17.77 -7.02 -6.95
CA ASP A 34 16.81 -7.94 -6.32
C ASP A 34 15.34 -7.47 -6.48
N SER A 35 15.11 -6.20 -6.80
CA SER A 35 13.77 -5.62 -6.85
C SER A 35 13.31 -5.22 -8.25
N HIS A 36 14.22 -4.72 -9.09
CA HIS A 36 13.90 -4.17 -10.41
C HIS A 36 15.01 -4.45 -11.43
N ILE A 37 14.62 -4.47 -12.69
CA ILE A 37 15.48 -4.50 -13.87
C ILE A 37 15.45 -3.11 -14.52
N LEU A 38 16.60 -2.46 -14.59
CA LEU A 38 16.78 -1.23 -15.35
C LEU A 38 17.15 -1.58 -16.79
N TYR A 39 16.46 -0.98 -17.74
CA TYR A 39 16.63 -1.26 -19.16
C TYR A 39 16.37 -0.04 -20.03
N THR A 40 16.88 -0.06 -21.26
CA THR A 40 16.50 0.87 -22.33
C THR A 40 15.77 0.12 -23.43
N LEU A 41 14.79 0.73 -24.08
CA LEU A 41 14.08 0.09 -25.19
C LEU A 41 14.99 -0.01 -26.42
N TRP A 42 15.02 -1.20 -27.03
CA TRP A 42 15.80 -1.41 -28.24
C TRP A 42 15.28 -0.54 -29.39
N GLY A 43 16.16 0.25 -30.01
CA GLY A 43 15.79 1.21 -31.07
C GLY A 43 14.94 2.40 -30.59
N GLY A 44 14.75 2.55 -29.27
CA GLY A 44 14.04 3.66 -28.63
C GLY A 44 14.96 4.82 -28.25
N SER A 45 14.48 5.72 -27.40
CA SER A 45 15.33 6.74 -26.78
C SER A 45 16.22 6.12 -25.69
N ASP A 46 17.35 6.75 -25.37
CA ASP A 46 18.25 6.37 -24.25
C ASP A 46 17.63 6.56 -22.85
N LYS A 47 16.29 6.62 -22.75
CA LYS A 47 15.58 6.77 -21.49
C LYS A 47 15.64 5.44 -20.74
N VAL A 48 16.28 5.45 -19.57
CA VAL A 48 16.28 4.32 -18.65
C VAL A 48 14.88 4.12 -18.06
N LEU A 49 14.37 2.90 -18.19
CA LEU A 49 13.09 2.43 -17.67
C LEU A 49 13.36 1.37 -16.59
N SER A 50 12.40 1.17 -15.70
CA SER A 50 12.46 0.21 -14.62
C SER A 50 11.30 -0.76 -14.73
N LEU A 51 11.59 -2.07 -14.68
CA LEU A 51 10.60 -3.15 -14.60
C LEU A 51 10.77 -3.88 -13.26
N PRO A 52 9.71 -4.10 -12.48
CA PRO A 52 9.81 -4.94 -11.30
C PRO A 52 10.30 -6.34 -11.67
N ARG A 53 11.34 -6.83 -10.98
CA ARG A 53 11.90 -8.17 -11.26
C ARG A 53 10.85 -9.28 -11.08
N ALA A 54 9.87 -9.06 -10.21
CA ALA A 54 8.75 -9.97 -9.98
C ALA A 54 7.87 -10.16 -11.23
N GLU A 55 7.78 -9.18 -12.13
CA GLU A 55 6.99 -9.28 -13.36
C GLU A 55 7.74 -9.99 -14.49
N VAL A 56 9.05 -10.15 -14.33
CA VAL A 56 9.91 -10.78 -15.33
C VAL A 56 9.95 -12.28 -15.09
N PHE A 57 9.64 -13.05 -16.13
CA PHE A 57 9.80 -14.50 -16.15
C PHE A 57 11.23 -14.90 -16.52
N SER A 58 11.80 -14.24 -17.54
CA SER A 58 13.19 -14.48 -17.94
C SER A 58 13.78 -13.32 -18.73
N VAL A 59 15.09 -13.16 -18.66
CA VAL A 59 15.86 -12.32 -19.59
C VAL A 59 16.66 -13.25 -20.49
N THR A 60 16.52 -13.09 -21.80
CA THR A 60 17.40 -13.72 -22.79
C THR A 60 18.35 -12.66 -23.31
N TYR A 61 19.64 -12.79 -22.98
CA TYR A 61 20.67 -11.84 -23.35
C TYR A 61 21.07 -11.99 -24.82
N GLN A 62 21.71 -10.94 -25.35
CA GLN A 62 22.27 -10.93 -26.70
C GLN A 62 23.13 -12.17 -27.04
N ASN A 63 23.90 -12.68 -26.09
CA ASN A 63 24.78 -13.85 -26.27
C ASN A 63 24.01 -15.19 -26.31
N GLY A 64 22.68 -15.16 -26.16
CA GLY A 64 21.80 -16.33 -26.09
C GLY A 64 21.71 -16.96 -24.69
N GLU A 65 22.44 -16.42 -23.71
CA GLU A 65 22.31 -16.82 -22.31
C GLU A 65 20.94 -16.41 -21.78
N LYS A 66 20.31 -17.30 -21.00
CA LYS A 66 18.98 -17.08 -20.47
C LYS A 66 19.00 -17.15 -18.95
N GLU A 67 18.60 -16.05 -18.31
CA GLU A 67 18.39 -16.00 -16.87
C GLU A 67 16.90 -16.16 -16.57
N LEU A 68 16.57 -17.19 -15.81
CA LEU A 68 15.19 -17.48 -15.38
C LEU A 68 14.96 -16.90 -14.00
N PHE A 69 13.85 -16.20 -13.83
CA PHE A 69 13.41 -15.70 -12.54
C PHE A 69 12.26 -16.61 -12.05
N VAL A 70 12.62 -17.75 -11.47
CA VAL A 70 11.66 -18.68 -10.86
C VAL A 70 11.34 -18.17 -9.44
N GLY A 71 10.06 -18.18 -9.05
CA GLY A 71 9.70 -17.91 -7.66
C GLY A 71 10.10 -19.11 -6.83
N ASP A 72 11.01 -18.94 -5.87
CA ASP A 72 11.51 -20.04 -5.06
C ASP A 72 10.45 -20.48 -4.03
N ASP A 73 9.70 -21.52 -4.36
CA ASP A 73 8.99 -22.39 -3.42
C ASP A 73 10.00 -23.33 -2.73
N SER A 74 10.74 -22.86 -1.73
CA SER A 74 11.34 -23.73 -0.71
C SER A 74 11.79 -22.93 0.53
N GLY A 75 11.42 -23.43 1.70
CA GLY A 75 11.42 -22.66 2.95
C GLY A 75 12.80 -22.29 3.53
N ALA A 76 12.71 -21.32 4.46
CA ALA A 76 13.67 -20.83 5.46
C ALA A 76 14.41 -19.51 5.13
N THR A 77 14.03 -18.49 5.91
CA THR A 77 14.88 -17.40 6.44
C THR A 77 15.60 -16.49 5.42
N GLY A 78 14.89 -15.47 4.94
CA GLY A 78 15.41 -14.33 4.16
C GLY A 78 14.29 -13.31 3.85
N PRO A 79 14.59 -12.02 3.55
CA PRO A 79 13.59 -10.95 3.50
C PRO A 79 12.58 -11.14 2.34
N VAL A 80 11.31 -11.08 2.70
CA VAL A 80 10.16 -11.58 1.92
C VAL A 80 9.75 -10.61 0.79
N THR A 81 9.62 -11.15 -0.43
CA THR A 81 9.28 -10.46 -1.69
C THR A 81 7.77 -10.42 -1.99
N ALA A 82 7.35 -9.73 -3.05
CA ALA A 82 5.94 -9.50 -3.47
C ALA A 82 5.13 -10.75 -3.87
N ALA A 83 5.69 -11.96 -3.77
CA ALA A 83 5.08 -13.21 -4.22
C ALA A 83 3.90 -13.70 -3.36
N ASP A 84 3.75 -13.19 -2.13
CA ASP A 84 2.74 -13.68 -1.17
C ASP A 84 1.41 -12.90 -1.18
N TYR A 85 1.29 -11.85 -2.00
CA TYR A 85 0.05 -11.05 -2.03
C TYR A 85 -1.03 -11.75 -2.88
N PRO A 86 -2.28 -11.90 -2.37
CA PRO A 86 -3.36 -12.53 -3.13
C PRO A 86 -3.95 -11.56 -4.16
N TRP A 87 -3.23 -11.36 -5.26
CA TRP A 87 -3.65 -10.46 -6.34
C TRP A 87 -4.97 -10.94 -6.97
N PRO A 88 -6.00 -10.07 -7.05
CA PRO A 88 -7.23 -10.38 -7.77
C PRO A 88 -6.99 -10.35 -9.28
N ARG A 89 -7.84 -11.02 -10.07
CA ARG A 89 -7.90 -10.75 -11.50
C ARG A 89 -8.49 -9.36 -11.74
N VAL A 90 -7.95 -8.70 -12.75
CA VAL A 90 -8.41 -7.39 -13.22
C VAL A 90 -8.79 -7.49 -14.70
N THR A 91 -10.06 -7.33 -15.02
CA THR A 91 -10.62 -7.54 -16.36
C THR A 91 -10.86 -6.24 -17.13
N LYS A 92 -10.85 -5.09 -16.44
CA LYS A 92 -11.03 -3.76 -17.02
C LYS A 92 -10.15 -2.72 -16.33
N SER A 93 -10.02 -1.56 -16.96
CA SER A 93 -9.33 -0.42 -16.36
C SER A 93 -10.24 0.33 -15.39
N TYR A 94 -9.68 0.71 -14.25
CA TYR A 94 -10.32 1.51 -13.21
C TYR A 94 -9.76 2.93 -13.14
N ARG A 95 -10.50 3.81 -12.48
CA ARG A 95 -10.10 5.16 -12.11
C ARG A 95 -10.42 5.43 -10.64
N PRO A 96 -9.71 6.37 -9.99
CA PRO A 96 -10.07 6.81 -8.65
C PRO A 96 -11.54 7.22 -8.54
N GLY A 97 -12.23 6.65 -7.55
CA GLY A 97 -13.65 6.83 -7.31
C GLY A 97 -14.54 5.75 -7.92
N ASP A 98 -14.03 4.88 -8.80
CA ASP A 98 -14.78 3.73 -9.30
C ASP A 98 -14.99 2.67 -8.21
N LEU A 99 -16.02 1.85 -8.38
CA LEU A 99 -16.19 0.60 -7.63
C LEU A 99 -15.38 -0.50 -8.30
N PHE A 100 -14.36 -1.00 -7.61
CA PHE A 100 -13.75 -2.29 -7.92
C PHE A 100 -14.69 -3.41 -7.47
N ASP A 101 -14.96 -4.37 -8.36
CA ASP A 101 -15.88 -5.50 -8.10
C ASP A 101 -15.46 -6.69 -8.97
N GLU A 102 -14.39 -7.38 -8.55
CA GLU A 102 -13.84 -8.56 -9.24
C GLU A 102 -13.39 -9.61 -8.22
N ASP A 103 -13.51 -10.89 -8.59
CA ASP A 103 -13.12 -12.04 -7.76
C ASP A 103 -13.66 -12.02 -6.31
N GLY A 104 -14.84 -11.43 -6.10
CA GLY A 104 -15.46 -11.30 -4.78
C GLY A 104 -14.86 -10.20 -3.89
N ILE A 105 -13.88 -9.45 -4.41
CA ILE A 105 -13.27 -8.30 -3.74
C ILE A 105 -13.97 -7.03 -4.23
N ARG A 106 -14.49 -6.25 -3.27
CA ARG A 106 -15.25 -5.03 -3.55
C ARG A 106 -14.73 -3.85 -2.75
N GLY A 107 -14.49 -2.72 -3.41
CA GLY A 107 -13.96 -1.52 -2.74
C GLY A 107 -13.93 -0.28 -3.63
N ILE A 108 -13.73 0.87 -3.01
CA ILE A 108 -13.60 2.15 -3.72
C ILE A 108 -12.17 2.28 -4.20
N VAL A 109 -11.95 2.44 -5.50
CA VAL A 109 -10.62 2.69 -6.07
C VAL A 109 -10.12 4.05 -5.59
N ILE A 110 -8.96 4.10 -4.94
CA ILE A 110 -8.38 5.34 -4.40
C ILE A 110 -7.12 5.77 -5.14
N SER A 111 -6.45 4.85 -5.82
CA SER A 111 -5.34 5.17 -6.71
C SER A 111 -5.22 4.10 -7.78
N THR A 112 -4.61 4.47 -8.89
CA THR A 112 -4.38 3.56 -10.02
C THR A 112 -2.99 3.78 -10.61
N THR A 113 -2.37 2.68 -11.00
CA THR A 113 -1.17 2.64 -11.86
C THR A 113 -1.49 1.81 -13.10
N ASP A 114 -0.53 1.66 -14.00
CA ASP A 114 -0.66 0.85 -15.21
C ASP A 114 -1.99 1.06 -15.97
N ASN A 115 -2.32 2.32 -16.27
CA ASN A 115 -3.55 2.70 -16.97
C ASN A 115 -4.85 2.15 -16.34
N GLY A 116 -4.89 2.06 -15.00
CA GLY A 116 -6.05 1.56 -14.28
C GLY A 116 -6.10 0.04 -14.13
N ARG A 117 -5.03 -0.67 -14.51
CA ARG A 117 -4.95 -2.13 -14.38
C ARG A 117 -4.40 -2.59 -13.05
N HIS A 118 -3.69 -1.71 -12.35
CA HIS A 118 -3.30 -1.92 -10.96
C HIS A 118 -3.70 -0.72 -10.11
N GLY A 119 -3.76 -0.89 -8.79
CA GLY A 119 -4.09 0.20 -7.88
C GLY A 119 -4.36 -0.21 -6.45
N LEU A 120 -4.92 0.73 -5.70
CA LEU A 120 -5.39 0.52 -4.33
C LEU A 120 -6.90 0.73 -4.28
N ILE A 121 -7.58 -0.15 -3.56
CA ILE A 121 -8.97 0.04 -3.17
C ILE A 121 -9.08 0.18 -1.65
N LEU A 122 -10.10 0.91 -1.22
CA LEU A 122 -10.50 1.02 0.17
C LEU A 122 -11.72 0.14 0.43
N SER A 123 -11.77 -0.50 1.60
CA SER A 123 -12.94 -1.28 2.05
C SER A 123 -14.22 -0.44 1.98
N LEU A 124 -15.34 -1.08 1.61
CA LEU A 124 -16.67 -0.44 1.69
C LEU A 124 -17.12 -0.28 3.15
N GLU A 125 -16.80 -1.28 3.96
CA GLU A 125 -17.04 -1.32 5.40
C GLU A 125 -16.01 -0.48 6.15
N GLN A 126 -16.43 0.12 7.26
CA GLN A 126 -15.58 0.68 8.30
C GLN A 126 -15.63 -0.22 9.53
N ALA A 127 -14.56 -0.20 10.34
CA ALA A 127 -14.65 -0.75 11.68
C ALA A 127 -15.88 -0.17 12.42
N PRO A 128 -16.77 -1.00 13.00
CA PRO A 128 -18.03 -0.56 13.61
C PRO A 128 -17.88 0.44 14.76
N LYS A 129 -16.67 0.50 15.33
CA LYS A 129 -16.25 1.48 16.34
C LYS A 129 -14.79 1.84 16.06
N SER A 130 -14.37 3.02 16.49
CA SER A 130 -12.95 3.38 16.49
C SER A 130 -12.13 2.34 17.26
N LEU A 131 -11.04 1.87 16.65
CA LEU A 131 -10.17 0.81 17.18
C LEU A 131 -8.82 1.39 17.59
N ARG A 132 -8.13 0.67 18.47
CA ARG A 132 -6.75 1.01 18.82
C ARG A 132 -5.79 0.38 17.84
N TRP A 133 -4.67 1.06 17.61
CA TRP A 133 -3.55 0.51 16.86
C TRP A 133 -2.90 -0.65 17.62
N SER A 134 -2.66 -0.47 18.92
CA SER A 134 -2.24 -1.49 19.88
C SER A 134 -3.15 -1.48 21.11
N ALA A 135 -3.37 -2.62 21.75
CA ALA A 135 -4.12 -2.75 23.00
C ALA A 135 -3.45 -1.99 24.15
N ASP A 136 -4.23 -1.65 25.19
CA ASP A 136 -3.69 -1.03 26.40
C ASP A 136 -2.95 -2.10 27.20
N SER A 137 -1.63 -2.13 27.06
CA SER A 137 -0.81 -3.03 27.84
C SER A 137 0.43 -2.33 28.38
N SER A 138 0.70 -2.54 29.67
CA SER A 138 1.86 -1.96 30.34
C SER A 138 3.20 -2.48 29.78
N TRP A 139 3.16 -3.55 28.98
CA TRP A 139 4.34 -4.14 28.33
C TRP A 139 4.68 -3.48 26.99
N ALA A 140 3.77 -2.71 26.39
CA ALA A 140 3.96 -2.18 25.04
C ALA A 140 4.73 -0.84 25.00
N THR A 141 5.06 -0.24 26.16
CA THR A 141 5.68 1.10 26.22
C THR A 141 7.04 1.21 25.52
N ASP A 142 7.77 0.08 25.41
CA ASP A 142 9.08 -0.01 24.75
C ASP A 142 9.07 -0.95 23.53
N LEU A 143 7.89 -1.38 23.08
CA LEU A 143 7.77 -2.27 21.93
C LEU A 143 7.93 -1.48 20.63
N LEU A 144 8.98 -1.80 19.87
CA LEU A 144 9.14 -1.40 18.48
C LEU A 144 8.90 -2.63 17.60
N LEU A 145 7.86 -2.59 16.78
CA LEU A 145 7.50 -3.68 15.87
C LEU A 145 8.25 -3.60 14.53
N GLY A 146 8.81 -2.43 14.21
CA GLY A 146 9.51 -2.20 12.95
C GLY A 146 8.56 -2.01 11.77
N LEU A 147 7.31 -1.60 12.01
CA LEU A 147 6.30 -1.40 10.96
C LEU A 147 6.50 -0.07 10.22
N SER A 148 7.73 0.23 9.80
CA SER A 148 8.14 1.56 9.34
C SER A 148 7.93 1.81 7.86
N ASP A 149 7.38 0.86 7.10
CA ASP A 149 7.11 1.06 5.69
C ASP A 149 6.00 2.11 5.54
N ARG A 150 6.28 3.14 4.74
CA ARG A 150 5.34 4.23 4.53
C ARG A 150 4.51 4.02 3.28
N GLU A 151 5.02 3.26 2.32
CA GLU A 151 4.46 3.10 0.98
C GLU A 151 3.79 1.74 0.79
N ASP A 152 4.08 0.76 1.65
CA ASP A 152 3.51 -0.58 1.57
C ASP A 152 3.00 -1.09 2.93
N GLY A 153 1.70 -0.93 3.18
CA GLY A 153 1.04 -1.45 4.38
C GLY A 153 0.97 -2.98 4.42
N TRP A 154 1.06 -3.65 3.27
CA TRP A 154 1.16 -5.12 3.24
C TRP A 154 2.51 -5.58 3.77
N ASN A 155 3.59 -4.84 3.49
CA ASN A 155 4.90 -5.10 4.09
C ASN A 155 4.88 -4.93 5.62
N ASN A 156 4.17 -3.92 6.12
CA ASN A 156 3.95 -3.76 7.56
C ASN A 156 3.13 -4.92 8.15
N ARG A 157 2.05 -5.34 7.48
CA ARG A 157 1.28 -6.52 7.89
C ARG A 157 2.16 -7.78 7.98
N ARG A 158 3.01 -8.04 6.99
CA ARG A 158 3.93 -9.18 7.00
C ARG A 158 4.87 -9.14 8.20
N ARG A 159 5.50 -7.99 8.45
CA ARG A 159 6.33 -7.79 9.66
C ARG A 159 5.56 -8.04 10.94
N LEU A 160 4.31 -7.56 11.04
CA LEU A 160 3.49 -7.83 12.22
C LEU A 160 3.30 -9.34 12.42
N ILE A 161 2.97 -10.09 11.37
CA ILE A 161 2.83 -11.55 11.42
C ILE A 161 4.11 -12.23 11.90
N GLU A 162 5.28 -11.79 11.43
CA GLU A 162 6.58 -12.29 11.92
C GLU A 162 6.74 -12.06 13.44
N ARG A 163 6.35 -10.89 13.93
CA ARG A 163 6.39 -10.55 15.37
C ARG A 163 5.39 -11.37 16.19
N LEU A 164 4.21 -11.65 15.64
CA LEU A 164 3.22 -12.53 16.26
C LEU A 164 3.73 -13.98 16.35
N ALA A 165 4.42 -14.46 15.32
CA ALA A 165 4.99 -15.81 15.26
C ALA A 165 6.07 -16.08 16.32
N GLU A 166 6.68 -15.04 16.88
CA GLU A 166 7.58 -15.16 18.05
C GLU A 166 6.85 -15.63 19.34
N GLY A 167 5.52 -15.66 19.33
CA GLY A 167 4.68 -16.24 20.38
C GLY A 167 4.48 -15.35 21.62
N LYS A 168 4.94 -14.10 21.58
CA LYS A 168 4.80 -13.13 22.68
C LYS A 168 3.61 -12.18 22.52
N LEU A 169 3.07 -12.13 21.31
CA LEU A 169 2.06 -11.18 20.87
C LEU A 169 0.95 -11.94 20.14
N THR A 170 -0.25 -11.40 20.18
CA THR A 170 -1.44 -11.96 19.54
C THR A 170 -2.17 -10.90 18.72
N TRP A 171 -3.10 -11.31 17.86
CA TRP A 171 -3.92 -10.37 17.09
C TRP A 171 -4.76 -9.46 17.99
N GLU A 172 -5.21 -9.95 19.16
CA GLU A 172 -5.96 -9.15 20.14
C GLU A 172 -5.16 -7.94 20.66
N ASP A 173 -3.82 -8.03 20.61
CA ASP A 173 -2.92 -6.93 20.96
C ASP A 173 -2.91 -5.82 19.90
N PHE A 174 -3.44 -6.08 18.69
CA PHE A 174 -3.45 -5.14 17.56
C PHE A 174 -4.83 -5.02 16.89
N PRO A 175 -5.84 -4.45 17.59
CA PRO A 175 -7.23 -4.50 17.14
C PRO A 175 -7.48 -3.88 15.76
N ALA A 176 -6.78 -2.78 15.41
CA ALA A 176 -6.92 -2.17 14.08
C ALA A 176 -6.43 -3.10 12.96
N PHE A 177 -5.35 -3.85 13.20
CA PHE A 177 -4.84 -4.82 12.24
C PHE A 177 -5.74 -6.06 12.18
N GLU A 178 -6.13 -6.60 13.34
CA GLU A 178 -7.03 -7.74 13.44
C GLU A 178 -8.35 -7.52 12.68
N TRP A 179 -8.93 -6.32 12.79
CA TRP A 179 -10.14 -6.01 12.04
C TRP A 179 -9.90 -6.04 10.53
N CYS A 180 -8.79 -5.49 10.03
CA CYS A 180 -8.46 -5.57 8.61
C CYS A 180 -8.28 -7.03 8.14
N GLU A 181 -7.63 -7.88 8.95
CA GLU A 181 -7.50 -9.33 8.66
C GLU A 181 -8.86 -10.03 8.55
N SER A 182 -9.81 -9.63 9.39
CA SER A 182 -11.13 -10.26 9.44
C SER A 182 -11.96 -10.08 8.16
N LEU A 183 -11.60 -9.11 7.30
CA LEU A 183 -12.24 -8.89 6.01
C LEU A 183 -11.84 -9.92 4.95
N GLY A 184 -10.81 -10.74 5.22
CA GLY A 184 -10.36 -11.82 4.36
C GLY A 184 -9.00 -11.56 3.72
N PRO A 185 -8.52 -12.51 2.88
CA PRO A 185 -7.19 -12.45 2.28
C PRO A 185 -6.95 -11.14 1.51
N GLY A 186 -5.76 -10.57 1.68
CA GLY A 186 -5.32 -9.39 0.94
C GLY A 186 -5.77 -8.06 1.52
N TRP A 187 -6.73 -8.03 2.46
CA TRP A 187 -7.05 -6.82 3.21
C TRP A 187 -6.01 -6.53 4.28
N TYR A 188 -5.61 -5.26 4.41
CA TYR A 188 -4.62 -4.84 5.40
C TYR A 188 -4.85 -3.38 5.84
N LEU A 189 -4.24 -3.01 6.97
CA LEU A 189 -4.22 -1.63 7.42
C LEU A 189 -3.24 -0.82 6.53
N PRO A 190 -3.70 0.17 5.74
CA PRO A 190 -2.85 0.87 4.79
C PRO A 190 -1.70 1.61 5.48
N ALA A 191 -0.56 1.70 4.80
CA ALA A 191 0.52 2.57 5.23
C ALA A 191 0.15 4.04 4.98
N VAL A 192 0.87 4.92 5.67
CA VAL A 192 0.54 6.34 5.71
C VAL A 192 0.58 7.03 4.34
N ASP A 193 1.47 6.61 3.43
CA ASP A 193 1.58 7.19 2.10
C ASP A 193 0.66 6.50 1.07
N GLU A 194 0.16 5.29 1.33
CA GLU A 194 -0.92 4.66 0.52
C GLU A 194 -2.23 5.43 0.63
N LEU A 195 -2.52 5.98 1.82
CA LEU A 195 -3.68 6.83 2.06
C LEU A 195 -3.63 8.15 1.26
N ARG A 196 -2.50 8.49 0.60
CA ARG A 196 -2.42 9.67 -0.29
C ARG A 196 -3.34 9.55 -1.52
N GLY A 197 -3.67 8.34 -1.95
CA GLY A 197 -4.59 8.12 -3.07
C GLY A 197 -5.96 8.78 -2.85
N LEU A 198 -6.44 8.81 -1.60
CA LEU A 198 -7.75 9.35 -1.24
C LEU A 198 -7.99 10.79 -1.67
N TRP A 199 -6.94 11.59 -1.83
CA TRP A 199 -7.08 12.97 -2.31
C TRP A 199 -7.40 13.06 -3.79
N GLN A 200 -7.09 12.04 -4.60
CA GLN A 200 -7.51 11.96 -6.00
C GLN A 200 -9.04 11.95 -6.13
N LEU A 201 -9.75 11.47 -5.09
CA LEU A 201 -11.22 11.52 -5.02
C LEU A 201 -11.77 12.96 -4.96
N CYS A 202 -10.93 13.93 -4.57
CA CYS A 202 -11.30 15.34 -4.46
C CYS A 202 -10.98 16.19 -5.69
N GLY A 203 -10.36 15.60 -6.73
CA GLY A 203 -9.87 16.28 -7.93
C GLY A 203 -8.34 16.24 -8.07
N GLU A 204 -7.80 16.83 -9.14
CA GLU A 204 -6.36 16.88 -9.40
C GLU A 204 -5.63 17.59 -8.24
N ALA A 205 -4.74 16.83 -7.59
CA ALA A 205 -3.98 17.26 -6.43
C ALA A 205 -2.78 18.16 -6.77
N GLU A 206 -2.67 18.64 -8.00
CA GLU A 206 -1.69 19.67 -8.36
C GLU A 206 -2.14 21.02 -7.79
N GLY A 207 -1.48 21.45 -6.70
CA GLY A 207 -1.64 22.79 -6.16
C GLY A 207 -2.37 22.92 -4.82
N PHE A 208 -2.38 21.88 -3.96
CA PHE A 208 -2.87 22.05 -2.58
C PHE A 208 -1.87 22.81 -1.69
N GLU A 209 -1.56 24.06 -2.04
CA GLU A 209 -0.88 25.02 -1.15
C GLU A 209 -1.78 25.47 0.02
N LYS A 210 -3.11 25.32 -0.12
CA LYS A 210 -4.10 25.59 0.93
C LYS A 210 -5.19 24.53 0.95
N PHE A 211 -5.14 23.65 1.94
CA PHE A 211 -6.23 22.74 2.28
C PHE A 211 -6.93 23.30 3.51
N GLY A 212 -8.14 23.83 3.33
CA GLY A 212 -8.95 24.36 4.41
C GLY A 212 -10.09 23.41 4.76
N ASN A 213 -10.96 23.84 5.68
CA ASN A 213 -12.12 23.06 6.09
C ASN A 213 -12.99 22.65 4.89
N LYS A 214 -13.10 23.49 3.85
CA LYS A 214 -13.95 23.25 2.67
C LYS A 214 -13.51 22.01 1.88
N GLU A 215 -12.21 21.83 1.68
CA GLU A 215 -11.63 20.69 0.98
C GLU A 215 -11.81 19.41 1.80
N SER A 216 -11.62 19.49 3.11
CA SER A 216 -11.88 18.40 4.06
C SER A 216 -13.35 17.96 4.05
N TYR A 217 -14.28 18.91 4.05
CA TYR A 217 -15.71 18.62 3.89
C TYR A 217 -16.04 17.98 2.55
N ARG A 218 -15.42 18.46 1.46
CA ARG A 218 -15.63 17.89 0.13
C ARG A 218 -15.14 16.44 0.10
N PHE A 219 -13.96 16.17 0.66
CA PHE A 219 -13.43 14.81 0.81
C PHE A 219 -14.39 13.92 1.60
N SER A 220 -14.71 14.32 2.83
CA SER A 220 -15.59 13.59 3.74
C SER A 220 -16.94 13.29 3.10
N ARG A 221 -17.53 14.26 2.40
CA ARG A 221 -18.80 14.05 1.69
C ARG A 221 -18.62 13.08 0.53
N ARG A 222 -17.58 13.26 -0.29
CA ARG A 222 -17.35 12.43 -1.47
C ARG A 222 -17.12 10.97 -1.10
N ILE A 223 -16.31 10.70 -0.07
CA ILE A 223 -16.06 9.33 0.37
C ILE A 223 -17.32 8.69 0.98
N SER A 224 -18.13 9.44 1.75
CA SER A 224 -19.41 8.94 2.25
C SER A 224 -20.38 8.63 1.12
N GLU A 225 -20.52 9.54 0.14
CA GLU A 225 -21.39 9.34 -1.02
C GLU A 225 -20.99 8.12 -1.85
N LEU A 226 -19.69 7.94 -2.11
CA LEU A 226 -19.17 6.77 -2.83
C LEU A 226 -19.46 5.49 -2.05
N SER A 227 -19.12 5.47 -0.75
CA SER A 227 -19.38 4.34 0.14
C SER A 227 -20.85 3.94 0.13
N GLU A 228 -21.76 4.89 0.38
CA GLU A 228 -23.21 4.65 0.35
C GLU A 228 -23.69 4.17 -1.02
N SER A 229 -23.22 4.79 -2.11
CA SER A 229 -23.62 4.43 -3.48
C SER A 229 -23.23 3.01 -3.89
N TYR A 230 -22.17 2.47 -3.28
CA TYR A 230 -21.66 1.13 -3.55
C TYR A 230 -22.10 0.09 -2.52
N GLY A 231 -23.00 0.48 -1.60
CA GLY A 231 -23.58 -0.40 -0.57
C GLY A 231 -22.71 -0.56 0.67
N GLY A 232 -21.73 0.33 0.88
CA GLY A 232 -20.93 0.43 2.09
C GLY A 232 -21.54 1.34 3.16
N ASP A 233 -20.77 1.61 4.21
CA ASP A 233 -21.23 2.38 5.35
C ASP A 233 -21.40 3.87 5.05
N LYS A 234 -22.38 4.48 5.71
CA LYS A 234 -22.51 5.93 5.78
C LYS A 234 -21.51 6.50 6.78
N LEU A 235 -20.60 7.34 6.30
CA LEU A 235 -19.51 7.89 7.11
C LEU A 235 -19.91 9.24 7.70
N SER A 236 -19.73 9.41 9.00
CA SER A 236 -19.79 10.73 9.61
C SER A 236 -18.67 11.61 9.05
N VAL A 237 -19.10 12.73 8.45
CA VAL A 237 -18.23 13.74 7.82
C VAL A 237 -17.14 14.28 8.76
N TRP A 238 -17.37 14.22 10.07
CA TRP A 238 -16.53 14.82 11.10
C TRP A 238 -15.71 13.83 11.91
N THR A 239 -16.30 12.68 12.23
CA THR A 239 -15.68 11.71 13.15
C THR A 239 -15.05 10.55 12.42
N ASP A 240 -15.64 10.14 11.30
CA ASP A 240 -15.32 8.86 10.67
C ASP A 240 -14.43 9.06 9.45
N SER A 241 -14.61 10.14 8.70
CA SER A 241 -13.88 10.38 7.45
C SER A 241 -12.64 11.28 7.60
N ARG A 242 -12.32 11.76 8.82
CA ARG A 242 -11.25 12.76 9.01
C ARG A 242 -9.92 12.18 9.49
N PHE A 243 -9.95 11.19 10.39
CA PHE A 243 -8.74 10.64 11.00
C PHE A 243 -8.71 9.14 10.85
N TRP A 244 -7.76 8.60 10.09
CA TRP A 244 -7.62 7.14 9.94
C TRP A 244 -6.28 6.66 10.49
N TRP A 245 -6.31 5.52 11.16
CA TRP A 245 -5.09 4.79 11.44
C TRP A 245 -4.39 4.39 10.14
N SER A 246 -3.06 4.46 10.17
CA SER A 246 -2.19 3.76 9.22
C SER A 246 -1.42 2.65 9.93
N SER A 247 -0.87 1.70 9.18
CA SER A 247 0.02 0.65 9.71
C SER A 247 1.42 1.16 10.02
N THR A 248 1.75 2.40 9.66
CA THR A 248 3.11 2.92 9.80
C THR A 248 3.44 3.26 11.25
N GLU A 249 4.47 2.61 11.77
CA GLU A 249 5.12 2.87 13.05
C GLU A 249 6.43 3.65 12.84
N ARG A 250 6.64 4.68 13.63
CA ARG A 250 7.91 5.43 13.69
C ARG A 250 8.83 4.85 14.77
N LYS A 251 10.13 5.13 14.61
CA LYS A 251 11.23 4.71 15.49
C LYS A 251 11.11 5.16 16.97
N ASP A 252 10.18 6.08 17.28
CA ASP A 252 9.86 6.56 18.61
C ASP A 252 8.62 5.89 19.24
N ASN A 253 8.26 4.68 18.76
CA ASN A 253 7.09 3.90 19.22
C ASN A 253 5.77 4.65 19.01
N VAL A 254 5.66 5.30 17.86
CA VAL A 254 4.51 6.15 17.49
C VAL A 254 3.86 5.58 16.24
N ALA A 255 2.57 5.24 16.32
CA ALA A 255 1.78 4.92 15.14
C ALA A 255 1.31 6.21 14.48
N GLN A 256 1.19 6.18 13.17
CA GLN A 256 0.76 7.35 12.42
C GLN A 256 -0.74 7.27 12.14
N ILE A 257 -1.44 8.37 12.39
CA ILE A 257 -2.74 8.63 11.80
C ILE A 257 -2.60 9.65 10.67
N VAL A 258 -3.54 9.60 9.73
CA VAL A 258 -3.67 10.61 8.68
C VAL A 258 -4.84 11.52 9.02
N ASP A 259 -4.60 12.84 9.09
CA ASP A 259 -5.65 13.87 9.17
C ASP A 259 -5.96 14.38 7.76
N PHE A 260 -7.11 13.98 7.22
CA PHE A 260 -7.63 14.46 5.93
C PHE A 260 -8.16 15.89 6.02
N GLY A 261 -8.07 16.52 7.19
CA GLY A 261 -8.48 17.89 7.50
C GLY A 261 -7.45 18.99 7.25
N MET A 262 -6.16 18.66 7.03
CA MET A 262 -5.04 19.63 6.96
C MET A 262 -4.34 19.66 5.57
N PRO A 263 -3.45 20.63 5.25
CA PRO A 263 -2.66 20.70 4.01
C PRO A 263 -1.51 19.69 3.91
N LEU A 264 -1.15 19.24 2.68
CA LEU A 264 -0.25 18.09 2.38
C LEU A 264 1.09 18.13 3.12
N GLN A 265 1.60 19.33 3.33
CA GLN A 265 2.91 19.61 3.92
C GLN A 265 2.92 19.48 5.46
N THR A 266 1.77 19.41 6.12
CA THR A 266 1.64 19.38 7.60
C THR A 266 0.86 18.16 8.15
N ARG A 267 0.62 17.13 7.33
CA ARG A 267 -0.44 16.09 7.54
C ARG A 267 -0.15 14.92 8.46
N LEU A 268 1.05 14.80 9.01
CA LEU A 268 1.36 13.68 9.92
C LEU A 268 0.98 14.10 11.34
N VAL A 269 -0.20 13.66 11.79
CA VAL A 269 -0.51 13.70 13.21
C VAL A 269 0.11 12.44 13.81
N ASN A 270 1.22 12.63 14.51
CA ASN A 270 1.89 11.57 15.24
C ASN A 270 1.10 11.30 16.52
N VAL A 271 0.59 10.07 16.67
CA VAL A 271 -0.12 9.63 17.88
C VAL A 271 0.65 8.47 18.49
N TYR A 272 1.03 8.60 19.76
CA TYR A 272 1.73 7.52 20.45
C TYR A 272 0.88 6.23 20.40
N ALA A 273 1.43 5.17 19.80
CA ALA A 273 0.73 3.91 19.61
C ALA A 273 0.45 3.19 20.92
N TYR A 274 1.33 3.41 21.91
CA TYR A 274 1.47 2.55 23.08
C TYR A 274 1.39 3.26 24.45
N ARG A 275 0.96 4.54 24.49
CA ARG A 275 0.90 5.31 25.75
C ARG A 275 -0.52 5.63 26.20
N SER A 276 -0.85 5.17 27.41
CA SER A 276 -2.04 5.56 28.19
C SER A 276 -1.78 6.74 29.14
N ASP A 277 -0.56 7.31 29.18
CA ASP A 277 -0.19 8.34 30.16
C ASP A 277 -0.35 9.77 29.62
N ARG A 278 -1.07 10.57 30.40
CA ARG A 278 -1.76 11.82 30.04
C ARG A 278 -0.88 13.02 29.64
N ASN A 279 0.43 12.90 29.47
CA ASN A 279 1.29 14.09 29.65
C ASN A 279 2.32 14.45 28.58
N HIS A 280 2.47 13.77 27.44
CA HIS A 280 3.52 14.17 26.49
C HIS A 280 3.15 14.06 25.01
N VAL A 281 2.39 15.05 24.50
CA VAL A 281 2.40 15.41 23.06
C VAL A 281 2.48 16.94 22.94
N ARG A 282 3.65 17.48 22.59
CA ARG A 282 3.86 18.92 22.33
C ARG A 282 3.80 19.22 20.84
N THR A 283 2.60 19.33 20.28
CA THR A 283 2.37 20.09 19.04
C THR A 283 1.23 21.09 19.29
N LYS A 284 1.39 22.33 18.85
CA LYS A 284 0.44 23.45 19.12
C LYS A 284 -0.98 23.20 18.61
N THR A 285 -1.18 22.28 17.68
CA THR A 285 -2.49 21.85 17.16
C THR A 285 -3.25 20.95 18.13
N TRP A 286 -2.58 20.28 19.06
CA TRP A 286 -3.16 19.27 19.96
C TRP A 286 -4.06 19.86 21.06
N GLN A 287 -3.78 21.08 21.54
CA GLN A 287 -4.63 21.76 22.53
C GLN A 287 -6.07 21.94 22.04
N GLN A 288 -6.24 22.22 20.74
CA GLN A 288 -7.55 22.36 20.10
C GLN A 288 -8.29 21.01 19.96
N PHE A 289 -7.56 19.90 19.83
CA PHE A 289 -8.13 18.55 19.81
C PHE A 289 -8.61 18.09 21.18
N VAL A 290 -7.80 18.37 22.20
CA VAL A 290 -8.11 18.12 23.61
C VAL A 290 -9.37 18.88 24.05
N GLU A 291 -9.49 20.16 23.68
CA GLU A 291 -10.66 20.99 23.96
C GLU A 291 -11.95 20.53 23.24
N ALA A 292 -11.81 19.87 22.08
CA ALA A 292 -12.91 19.32 21.30
C ALA A 292 -13.40 17.93 21.80
N GLY A 293 -12.91 17.44 22.94
CA GLY A 293 -13.35 16.18 23.54
C GLY A 293 -12.69 14.92 22.94
N TRP A 294 -11.64 15.08 22.13
CA TRP A 294 -10.83 13.98 21.60
C TRP A 294 -9.76 13.47 22.59
N GLU A 295 -9.84 13.88 23.86
CA GLU A 295 -9.16 13.17 24.93
C GLU A 295 -9.84 11.80 25.15
N LYS A 296 -9.07 10.70 25.06
CA LYS A 296 -8.95 9.65 26.11
C LYS A 296 -8.69 8.23 25.63
N THR A 297 -8.86 7.88 24.35
CA THR A 297 -9.05 6.45 24.03
C THR A 297 -7.93 5.79 23.23
N GLY A 298 -7.07 6.51 22.51
CA GLY A 298 -6.14 5.90 21.56
C GLY A 298 -6.87 5.14 20.44
N LYS A 299 -8.15 5.44 20.23
CA LYS A 299 -9.04 4.79 19.27
C LYS A 299 -9.34 5.73 18.12
N TRP A 300 -9.14 5.27 16.90
CA TRP A 300 -9.46 6.02 15.70
C TRP A 300 -10.19 5.14 14.69
N PRO A 301 -10.97 5.74 13.76
CA PRO A 301 -11.56 5.00 12.65
C PRO A 301 -10.52 4.21 11.86
N VAL A 302 -10.96 3.06 11.34
CA VAL A 302 -10.13 2.14 10.56
C VAL A 302 -10.86 1.78 9.28
N ARG A 303 -10.13 1.88 8.17
CA ARG A 303 -10.51 1.39 6.85
C ARG A 303 -9.37 0.51 6.34
N ALA A 304 -9.71 -0.60 5.71
CA ALA A 304 -8.73 -1.51 5.15
C ALA A 304 -8.44 -1.13 3.70
N ALA A 305 -7.24 -1.45 3.23
CA ALA A 305 -6.85 -1.36 1.84
C ALA A 305 -6.62 -2.76 1.26
N HIS A 306 -6.76 -2.84 -0.06
CA HIS A 306 -6.41 -4.00 -0.87
C HIS A 306 -5.78 -3.50 -2.18
N LYS A 307 -4.80 -4.23 -2.71
CA LYS A 307 -4.16 -3.97 -4.00
C LYS A 307 -4.88 -4.76 -5.09
N PHE A 308 -5.03 -4.17 -6.26
CA PHE A 308 -5.50 -4.88 -7.45
C PHE A 308 -4.55 -4.60 -8.60
#